data_AF-A0A4Q3NB51-F1
#
_entry.id   AF-A0A4Q3NB51-F1
#
_cell.length_a   1.000
_cell.length_b   1.000
_cell.length_c   1.000
_cell.angle_alpha   90.00
_cell.angle_beta   90.00
_cell.angle_gamma   90.00
#
_symmetry.space_group_name_H-M   'P 1'
#
loop_
_entity.id
_entity.type
_entity.pdbx_description
1 polymer ?
#
loop_
_entity_poly.entity_id
_entity_poly.type
_entity_poly.pdbx_seq_one_letter_code
_entity_poly.pdbx_strand_id
1 'polypeptide(L)' 'MIQTRQLAFAYAGGTELLFPDVEVAGGGVLLLRGASGSGKSTWLAIAAGLLA' A
#
# COMPACT_ATOMS: atom_id res chain seq x y z
N MET A 1 14.03 -3.76 -3.17
CA MET A 1 13.64 -3.96 -1.76
C MET A 1 12.52 -2.98 -1.49
N ILE A 2 11.39 -3.44 -0.94
CA ILE A 2 10.24 -2.59 -0.59
C ILE A 2 9.98 -2.79 0.90
N GLN A 3 9.85 -1.71 1.65
CA GLN A 3 9.49 -1.74 3.07
C GLN A 3 8.44 -0.67 3.35
N THR A 4 7.34 -1.06 4.02
CA THR A 4 6.31 -0.13 4.50
C THR A 4 6.14 -0.34 6.00
N ARG A 5 6.06 0.75 6.76
CA ARG A 5 5.88 0.75 8.22
C ARG A 5 4.76 1.71 8.60
N GLN A 6 3.79 1.22 9.35
CA GLN A 6 2.63 1.99 9.81
C GLN A 6 1.99 2.80 8.68
N LEU A 7 1.89 2.21 7.49
CA LEU A 7 1.45 2.94 6.31
C LEU A 7 -0.04 3.22 6.42
N ALA A 8 -0.38 4.50 6.41
CA ALA A 8 -1.74 5.00 6.41
C ALA A 8 -1.92 5.99 5.25
N PHE A 9 -3.12 6.02 4.67
CA PHE A 9 -3.46 6.99 3.63
C PHE A 9 -4.96 7.26 3.60
N ALA A 10 -5.34 8.52 3.41
CA ALA A 10 -6.72 8.91 3.17
C ALA A 10 -6.79 9.81 1.94
N TYR A 11 -7.66 9.47 0.98
CA TYR A 11 -8.04 10.43 -0.06
C TYR A 11 -8.81 11.60 0.58
N ALA A 12 -8.80 12.76 -0.07
CA ALA A 12 -9.57 13.92 0.39
C ALA A 12 -11.06 13.56 0.59
N GLY A 13 -11.54 13.68 1.83
CA GLY A 13 -12.91 13.33 2.22
C GLY A 13 -13.21 11.83 2.31
N GLY A 14 -12.20 10.97 2.15
CA GLY A 14 -12.32 9.52 2.27
C GLY A 14 -12.01 8.99 3.67
N THR A 15 -12.32 7.72 3.89
CA THR A 15 -11.92 6.99 5.10
C THR A 15 -10.42 6.69 5.06
N GLU A 16 -9.78 6.74 6.23
CA GLU A 16 -8.39 6.32 6.38
C GLU A 16 -8.23 4.83 6.06
N LEU A 17 -7.25 4.53 5.20
CA LEU A 17 -6.80 3.19 4.90
C LEU A 17 -5.55 2.91 5.74
N LEU A 18 -5.61 1.83 6.53
CA LEU A 18 -4.48 1.32 7.27
C LEU A 18 -3.95 0.06 6.58
N PHE A 19 -2.66 0.05 6.29
CA PHE A 19 -2.00 -1.07 5.64
C PHE A 19 -1.08 -1.81 6.63
N PRO A 20 -0.96 -3.13 6.51
CA PRO A 20 -0.01 -3.88 7.32
C PRO A 20 1.43 -3.47 6.99
N ASP A 21 2.33 -3.69 7.94
CA ASP A 21 3.77 -3.65 7.69
C ASP A 21 4.13 -4.73 6.67
N VAL A 22 4.92 -4.34 5.66
CA VAL A 22 5.33 -5.23 4.57
C VAL A 22 6.82 -5.08 4.35
N GLU A 23 7.48 -6.21 4.14
CA GLU A 23 8.87 -6.28 3.73
C GLU A 23 9.00 -7.23 2.54
N VAL A 24 9.57 -6.71 1.46
CA VAL A 24 9.88 -7.48 0.24
C VAL A 24 11.38 -7.35 -0.02
N ALA A 25 12.07 -8.48 0.11
CA ALA A 25 13.50 -8.58 -0.19
C ALA A 25 13.80 -8.22 -1.66
N GLY A 26 15.06 -7.90 -1.97
CA GLY A 26 15.50 -7.74 -3.35
C GLY A 26 15.21 -9.00 -4.18
N GLY A 27 14.58 -8.83 -5.35
CA GLY A 27 14.15 -9.94 -6.20
C GLY A 27 12.90 -10.70 -5.71
N GLY A 28 12.33 -10.31 -4.56
CA GLY A 28 11.08 -10.90 -4.04
C GLY A 28 9.84 -10.44 -4.80
N VAL A 29 8.77 -11.24 -4.72
CA VAL A 29 7.46 -10.95 -5.32
C VAL A 29 6.40 -10.88 -4.23
N LEU A 30 5.61 -9.81 -4.22
CA LEU A 30 4.47 -9.62 -3.32
C LEU A 30 3.17 -9.65 -4.13
N LEU A 31 2.21 -10.47 -3.69
CA LEU A 31 0.86 -10.51 -4.25
C LEU A 31 -0.13 -9.77 -3.34
N LEU A 32 -0.77 -8.72 -3.87
CA LEU A 32 -1.84 -8.02 -3.18
C LEU A 32 -3.21 -8.62 -3.56
N ARG A 33 -3.97 -9.12 -2.58
CA ARG A 33 -5.32 -9.66 -2.78
C ARG A 33 -6.32 -9.01 -1.83
N GLY A 34 -7.57 -8.89 -2.28
CA GLY A 34 -8.66 -8.33 -1.50
C GLY A 34 -9.80 -7.81 -2.38
N ALA A 35 -10.97 -7.57 -1.78
CA ALA A 35 -12.16 -7.05 -2.46
C ALA A 35 -11.90 -5.72 -3.20
N SER A 36 -12.76 -5.36 -4.15
CA SER A 36 -12.69 -4.02 -4.77
C SER A 36 -12.80 -2.94 -3.68
N GLY A 37 -12.02 -1.85 -3.81
CA GLY A 37 -11.95 -0.79 -2.81
C GLY A 37 -11.07 -1.06 -1.59
N SER A 38 -10.47 -2.25 -1.44
CA SER A 38 -9.62 -2.58 -0.28
C SER A 38 -8.24 -1.88 -0.21
N GLY A 39 -8.00 -0.85 -1.02
CA GLY A 39 -6.74 -0.08 -1.00
C GLY A 39 -5.55 -0.66 -1.78
N LYS A 40 -5.70 -1.76 -2.54
CA LYS A 40 -4.58 -2.39 -3.30
C LYS A 40 -3.87 -1.42 -4.25
N SER A 41 -4.63 -0.74 -5.11
CA SER A 41 -4.07 0.22 -6.06
C SER A 41 -3.47 1.43 -5.35
N THR A 42 -4.05 1.84 -4.22
CA THR A 42 -3.52 2.90 -3.35
C THR A 42 -2.16 2.51 -2.78
N TRP A 43 -2.03 1.30 -2.23
CA TRP A 43 -0.74 0.79 -1.73
C TRP A 43 0.32 0.77 -2.84
N LEU A 44 -0.02 0.27 -4.03
CA LEU A 44 0.90 0.26 -5.18
C LEU A 44 1.33 1.67 -5.60
N ALA A 45 0.40 2.61 -5.64
CA ALA A 45 0.69 3.98 -6.02
C ALA A 45 1.58 4.69 -4.99
N ILE A 46 1.37 4.47 -3.69
CA ILE A 46 2.26 4.97 -2.63
C ILE A 46 3.66 4.33 -2.76
N ALA A 47 3.73 3.00 -2.91
CA ALA A 47 5.00 2.29 -3.05
C ALA A 47 5.79 2.72 -4.30
N ALA A 48 5.09 3.18 -5.34
CA ALA A 48 5.68 3.74 -6.55
C ALA A 48 5.99 5.25 -6.46
N GLY A 49 5.68 5.92 -5.34
CA GLY A 49 5.88 7.36 -5.15
C GLY A 49 4.91 8.25 -5.95
N LEU A 50 3.75 7.71 -6.35
CA LEU A 50 2.73 8.43 -7.14
C LEU A 50 1.67 9.11 -6.25
N LEU A 51 1.60 8.74 -4.98
CA LEU A 51 0.74 9.35 -3.97
C LEU A 51 1.60 9.71 -2.75
N ALA A 52 1.24 10.80 -2.06
CA ALA A 52 1.86 11.30 -0.84
C ALA A 52 0.79 11.60 0.20
#